data_AF-U9U0B1-F1
#
_entry.id   AF-U9U0B1-F1
#
_cell.length_a   1.000
_cell.length_b   1.000
_cell.length_c   1.000
_cell.angle_alpha   90.00
_cell.angle_beta   90.00
_cell.angle_gamma   90.00
#
_symmetry.space_group_name_H-M   'P 1'
#
loop_
_entity.id
_entity.type
_entity.pdbx_description
1 polymer ?
#
loop_
_entity_poly.entity_id
_entity_poly.type
_entity_poly.pdbx_seq_one_letter_code
_entity_poly.pdbx_strand_id
1 'polypeptide(L)' 'WWTTNKAQYPILYKMAMKYLSIPATSVPSERLFSDANNLVTFQRTRLDSSIINKIMFLKRNREHVDIFAVKK' A
#
# COMPACT_ATOMS: atom_id res chain seq x y z
N TRP A 1 16.84 12.78 0.31
CA TRP A 1 18.22 12.92 0.82
C TRP A 1 19.02 11.63 0.66
N TRP A 2 18.60 10.50 1.25
CA TRP A 2 19.31 9.21 1.11
C TRP A 2 19.52 8.79 -0.35
N THR A 3 18.51 8.97 -1.22
CA THR A 3 18.61 8.73 -2.67
C THR A 3 19.70 9.55 -3.33
N THR A 4 19.83 10.83 -3.00
CA THR A 4 20.85 11.74 -3.53
C THR A 4 22.26 11.35 -3.06
N ASN A 5 22.40 10.88 -1.82
CA ASN A 5 23.70 10.56 -1.20
C ASN A 5 24.10 9.09 -1.30
N LYS A 6 23.40 8.30 -2.14
CA LYS A 6 23.63 6.86 -2.30
C LYS A 6 25.08 6.52 -2.70
N ALA A 7 25.69 7.34 -3.56
CA ALA A 7 27.05 7.12 -4.04
C ALA A 7 28.11 7.31 -2.95
N GLN A 8 27.92 8.27 -2.05
CA GLN A 8 28.85 8.54 -0.94
C GLN A 8 28.67 7.54 0.22
N TYR A 9 27.43 7.10 0.48
CA TYR A 9 27.14 6.21 1.61
C TYR A 9 26.36 4.96 1.17
N PRO A 10 26.94 4.05 0.38
CA PRO A 10 26.21 2.92 -0.21
C PRO A 10 25.68 1.93 0.83
N ILE A 11 26.42 1.70 1.93
CA ILE A 11 26.02 0.79 3.01
C ILE A 11 24.94 1.44 3.87
N LEU A 12 25.15 2.69 4.29
CA LEU A 12 24.20 3.41 5.13
C LEU A 12 22.89 3.68 4.39
N TYR A 13 22.96 3.96 3.09
CA TYR A 13 21.79 4.06 2.22
C TYR A 13 20.92 2.81 2.27
N LYS A 14 21.51 1.62 2.17
CA LYS A 14 20.77 0.35 2.25
C LYS A 14 20.08 0.19 3.61
N MET A 15 20.76 0.54 4.70
CA MET A 15 20.16 0.49 6.04
C MET A 15 19.04 1.52 6.19
N ALA A 16 19.26 2.76 5.76
CA ALA A 16 18.29 3.84 5.82
C ALA A 16 17.01 3.49 5.06
N MET A 17 17.13 2.93 3.86
CA MET A 17 15.96 2.47 3.08
C MET A 17 15.25 1.26 3.72
N LYS A 18 15.96 0.45 4.51
CA LYS A 18 15.33 -0.68 5.20
C LYS A 18 14.57 -0.22 6.45
N TYR A 19 15.18 0.64 7.27
CA TYR A 19 14.65 0.99 8.59
C TYR A 19 13.75 2.23 8.58
N LEU A 20 14.08 3.26 7.79
CA LEU A 20 13.29 4.50 7.75
C LEU A 20 12.03 4.38 6.89
N SER A 21 11.94 3.35 6.04
CA SER A 21 10.72 3.06 5.28
C SER A 21 9.63 2.40 6.13
N ILE A 22 9.95 1.95 7.35
CA ILE A 22 8.98 1.37 8.26
C ILE A 22 8.19 2.53 8.90
N PRO A 23 6.86 2.57 8.76
CA PRO A 23 6.06 3.58 9.43
C PRO A 23 6.21 3.42 10.95
N ALA A 24 6.44 4.54 11.65
CA ALA A 24 6.62 4.54 13.10
C ALA A 24 5.32 4.19 13.88
N THR A 25 4.16 4.21 13.21
CA THR A 25 2.86 4.02 13.83
C THR A 25 2.01 3.00 13.07
N SER A 26 1.05 2.39 13.77
CA SER A 26 0.03 1.49 13.20
C SER A 26 -1.05 2.22 12.40
N VAL A 27 -1.06 3.55 12.42
CA VAL A 27 -2.06 4.41 11.75
C VAL A 27 -2.31 4.02 10.28
N PRO A 28 -1.30 3.69 9.45
CA PRO A 28 -1.54 3.25 8.07
C PRO A 28 -2.35 1.95 8.00
N SER A 29 -2.11 1.02 8.92
CA SER A 29 -2.83 -0.24 9.04
C SER A 29 -4.25 -0.02 9.54
N GLU A 30 -4.45 0.84 10.54
CA GLU A 30 -5.79 1.20 11.04
C GLU A 30 -6.65 1.86 9.98
N ARG A 31 -6.05 2.75 9.17
CA ARG A 31 -6.72 3.36 8.02
C ARG A 31 -7.13 2.31 6.99
N LEU A 32 -6.24 1.34 6.74
CA LEU A 32 -6.52 0.20 5.86
C LEU A 32 -7.72 -0.60 6.39
N PHE A 33 -7.73 -0.98 7.67
CA PHE A 33 -8.85 -1.72 8.27
C PHE A 33 -10.16 -0.93 8.31
N SER A 34 -10.08 0.38 8.52
CA SER A 34 -11.25 1.27 8.46
C SER A 34 -11.84 1.33 7.04
N ASP A 35 -10.98 1.41 6.02
CA ASP A 35 -11.36 1.31 4.61
C ASP A 35 -11.97 -0.06 4.28
N ALA A 36 -11.44 -1.15 4.83
CA ALA A 36 -12.02 -2.50 4.67
C ALA A 36 -13.41 -2.59 5.29
N ASN A 37 -13.58 -2.09 6.52
CA ASN A 37 -14.87 -2.08 7.21
C ASN A 37 -15.92 -1.29 6.42
N ASN A 38 -15.52 -0.20 5.78
CA ASN A 38 -16.40 0.55 4.88
C ASN A 38 -16.78 -0.24 3.62
N LEU A 39 -15.87 -1.08 3.08
CA LEU A 39 -16.18 -1.97 1.94
C LEU A 39 -17.08 -3.14 2.35
N VAL A 40 -16.97 -3.62 3.58
CA VAL A 40 -17.74 -4.73 4.20
C VAL A 40 -19.01 -4.22 4.89
N THR A 41 -19.54 -3.04 4.50
CA THR A 41 -20.76 -2.48 5.08
C THR A 41 -21.92 -3.49 5.01
N PHE A 42 -22.84 -3.41 5.98
CA PHE A 42 -24.01 -4.32 6.18
C PHE A 42 -24.84 -4.59 4.91
N GLN A 43 -24.77 -3.73 3.89
CA GLN A 43 -25.47 -3.86 2.61
C GLN A 43 -24.75 -4.78 1.59
N ARG A 44 -23.51 -5.20 1.83
CA ARG A 44 -22.68 -6.05 0.94
C ARG A 44 -22.12 -7.28 1.66
N THR A 45 -22.96 -8.00 2.39
CA THR A 45 -22.62 -9.18 3.21
C THR A 45 -22.25 -10.45 2.43
N ARG A 46 -22.32 -10.46 1.08
CA ARG A 46 -22.00 -11.63 0.23
C ARG A 46 -20.68 -11.52 -0.55
N LEU A 47 -19.78 -10.61 -0.17
CA LEU A 47 -18.47 -10.52 -0.80
C LEU A 47 -17.50 -11.51 -0.14
N ASP A 48 -16.93 -12.39 -0.96
CA ASP A 48 -15.87 -13.30 -0.52
C ASP A 48 -14.63 -12.51 -0.07
N SER A 49 -13.96 -13.00 0.98
CA SER A 49 -12.76 -12.36 1.54
C SER A 49 -11.66 -12.15 0.49
N SER A 50 -11.53 -13.08 -0.48
CA SER A 50 -10.55 -12.94 -1.56
C SER A 50 -10.86 -11.75 -2.49
N ILE A 51 -12.14 -11.47 -2.73
CA ILE A 51 -12.58 -10.36 -3.58
C ILE A 51 -12.32 -9.03 -2.86
N ILE A 52 -12.60 -8.96 -1.56
CA ILE A 52 -12.34 -7.77 -0.74
C ILE A 52 -10.85 -7.43 -0.76
N ASN A 53 -9.97 -8.42 -0.58
CA ASN A 53 -8.52 -8.23 -0.63
C ASN A 53 -8.06 -7.69 -2.00
N LYS A 54 -8.60 -8.23 -3.11
CA LYS A 54 -8.29 -7.75 -4.47
C LYS A 54 -8.75 -6.30 -4.68
N ILE A 55 -9.98 -5.97 -4.27
CA ILE A 55 -10.52 -4.60 -4.39
C ILE A 55 -9.67 -3.63 -3.56
N MET A 56 -9.30 -4.01 -2.33
CA MET A 56 -8.47 -3.20 -1.45
C MET A 56 -7.08 -2.95 -2.05
N PHE A 57 -6.46 -4.00 -2.60
CA PHE A 57 -5.17 -3.89 -3.29
C PHE A 57 -5.26 -2.91 -4.48
N LEU A 58 -6.29 -3.04 -5.33
CA LEU A 58 -6.49 -2.15 -6.47
C LEU A 58 -6.77 -0.71 -6.03
N LYS A 59 -7.65 -0.51 -5.04
CA LYS A 59 -7.98 0.82 -4.49
C LYS A 59 -6.73 1.53 -3.97
N ARG A 60 -5.84 0.81 -3.27
CA ARG A 60 -4.63 1.38 -2.67
C ARG A 60 -3.55 1.67 -3.70
N ASN A 61 -3.47 0.87 -4.75
CA ASN A 61 -2.44 1.00 -5.80
C ASN A 61 -2.96 1.73 -7.05
N ARG A 62 -4.14 2.36 -7.01
CA ARG A 62 -4.76 3.01 -8.18
C ARG A 62 -3.88 4.07 -8.87
N GLU A 63 -2.97 4.70 -8.14
CA GLU A 63 -2.04 5.72 -8.67
C GLU A 63 -0.78 5.07 -9.30
N HIS A 64 -0.56 3.78 -9.05
CA HIS A 64 0.59 3.00 -9.53
C HIS A 64 0.19 1.91 -10.53
N VAL A 65 -1.10 1.59 -10.61
CA VAL A 65 -1.69 0.59 -11.49
C VAL A 65 -2.62 1.31 -12.44
N ASP A 66 -2.22 1.41 -13.70
CA ASP A 66 -3.11 1.88 -14.75
C ASP A 66 -4.13 0.78 -15.07
N ILE A 67 -5.33 0.93 -14.51
CA ILE A 67 -6.44 -0.02 -14.62
C ILE A 67 -7.01 -0.02 -16.05
N PHE A 68 -6.69 1.00 -16.85
CA PHE A 68 -7.14 1.17 -18.23
C PHE A 68 -6.06 0.85 -19.26
N ALA A 69 -4.81 0.59 -18.84
CA ALA A 69 -3.71 0.14 -19.70
C ALA A 69 -3.84 -1.33 -20.13
N VAL A 70 -5.05 -1.90 -20.18
CA VAL A 70 -5.28 -3.15 -20.89
C VAL A 70 -5.07 -2.86 -22.37
N LYS A 71 -3.90 -3.25 -22.87
CA LYS A 71 -3.48 -3.13 -24.28
C LYS A 71 -4.59 -3.62 -25.21
N LYS A 72 -4.88 -2.80 -26.21
CA LYS A 72 -5.46 -3.20 -27.49
C LYS A 72 -4.46 -4.06 -28.26
#